data_AF-A0A3D5LJD0-F1
#
_entry.id   AF-A0A3D5LJD0-F1
#
_cell.length_a   1.000
_cell.length_b   1.000
_cell.length_c   1.000
_cell.angle_alpha   90.00
_cell.angle_beta   90.00
_cell.angle_gamma   90.00
#
_symmetry.space_group_name_H-M   'P 1'
#
loop_
_entity.id
_entity.type
_entity.pdbx_description
1 polymer ?
#
loop_
_entity_poly.entity_id
_entity_poly.type
_entity_poly.pdbx_seq_one_letter_code
_entity_poly.pdbx_strand_id
1 'polypeptide(L)'
;AVPISGAAVGQTFIANLIKVMLAKSKRFHFWVLVRKAVYTEMFLSKLSKLPGVHLITGKNDNEMISLYELLYEDNLIHLEITKPSEQAFKAILPPSLIGGSLLLFTSPVGRQEYENIEFLKRQDLMLGAKKLTPRAIRLPDDPKLASDFIMWGVDSGLFLKMSSEKYEFSDETIKSGEVGPDGAYKFWEVVEKEFT
;
A
#
# COMPACT_ATOMS: atom_id res chain seq x y z
N ALA A 1 -9.73 1.83 5.33
CA ALA A 1 -8.82 2.92 4.95
C ALA A 1 -8.13 2.60 3.63
N VAL A 2 -7.77 3.61 2.82
CA VAL A 2 -6.86 3.44 1.67
C VAL A 2 -5.56 4.21 1.94
N PRO A 3 -4.52 3.58 2.50
CA PRO A 3 -3.22 4.20 2.64
C PRO A 3 -2.60 4.46 1.27
N ILE A 4 -1.89 5.58 1.22
CA ILE A 4 -1.06 5.99 0.12
C ILE A 4 0.33 6.24 0.67
N SER A 5 1.27 5.38 0.28
CA SER A 5 2.65 5.39 0.78
C SER A 5 3.64 5.90 -0.26
N GLY A 6 4.74 6.49 0.20
CA GLY A 6 5.89 6.85 -0.66
C GLY A 6 5.67 8.05 -1.60
N ALA A 7 4.79 8.99 -1.26
CA ALA A 7 4.33 10.09 -2.13
C ALA A 7 5.37 11.20 -2.42
N ALA A 8 6.66 10.89 -2.51
CA ALA A 8 7.66 11.80 -3.09
C ALA A 8 7.62 11.75 -4.63
N VAL A 9 7.33 10.58 -5.21
CA VAL A 9 7.25 10.35 -6.66
C VAL A 9 5.81 10.00 -7.04
N GLY A 10 5.32 10.51 -8.19
CA GLY A 10 3.94 10.27 -8.64
C GLY A 10 2.87 11.13 -7.96
N GLN A 11 3.27 12.19 -7.24
CA GLN A 11 2.37 13.12 -6.52
C GLN A 11 1.21 13.63 -7.38
N THR A 12 1.48 13.99 -8.65
CA THR A 12 0.44 14.47 -9.57
C THR A 12 -0.56 13.37 -9.90
N PHE A 13 -0.10 12.15 -10.20
CA PHE A 13 -0.96 11.00 -10.46
C PHE A 13 -1.85 10.72 -9.25
N ILE A 14 -1.24 10.59 -8.06
CA ILE A 14 -1.95 10.33 -6.81
C ILE A 14 -2.99 11.41 -6.51
N ALA A 15 -2.63 12.69 -6.60
CA ALA A 15 -3.55 13.77 -6.33
C ALA A 15 -4.75 13.78 -7.30
N ASN A 16 -4.52 13.45 -8.57
CA ASN A 16 -5.59 13.34 -9.55
C ASN A 16 -6.45 12.10 -9.32
N LEU A 17 -5.84 10.96 -8.98
CA LEU A 17 -6.55 9.72 -8.66
C LEU A 17 -7.49 9.90 -7.48
N ILE A 18 -6.99 10.46 -6.37
CA ILE A 18 -7.80 10.77 -5.18
C ILE A 18 -8.99 11.65 -5.55
N LYS A 19 -8.76 12.74 -6.31
CA LYS A 19 -9.84 13.65 -6.73
C LYS A 19 -10.92 12.94 -7.57
N VAL A 20 -10.51 12.13 -8.54
CA VAL A 20 -11.45 11.38 -9.39
C VAL A 20 -12.23 10.38 -8.55
N MET A 21 -11.56 9.65 -7.65
CA MET A 21 -12.19 8.67 -6.76
C MET A 21 -13.21 9.31 -5.82
N LEU A 22 -12.86 10.41 -5.16
CA LEU A 22 -13.75 11.14 -4.26
C LEU A 22 -14.97 11.73 -4.99
N ALA A 23 -14.79 12.15 -6.25
CA ALA A 23 -15.90 12.61 -7.09
C ALA A 23 -16.87 11.47 -7.46
N LYS A 24 -16.38 10.23 -7.61
CA LYS A 24 -17.20 9.06 -7.93
C LYS A 24 -17.91 8.48 -6.71
N SER A 25 -17.27 8.50 -5.53
CA SER A 25 -17.82 7.86 -4.34
C SER A 25 -17.29 8.49 -3.06
N LYS A 26 -18.22 8.86 -2.17
CA LYS A 26 -17.91 9.34 -0.82
C LYS A 26 -17.49 8.22 0.15
N ARG A 27 -17.54 6.96 -0.27
CA ARG A 27 -17.16 5.80 0.56
C ARG A 27 -15.66 5.69 0.79
N PHE A 28 -14.84 6.35 -0.04
CA PHE A 28 -13.39 6.28 0.07
C PHE A 28 -12.87 7.30 1.07
N HIS A 29 -12.11 6.78 2.03
CA HIS A 29 -11.28 7.57 2.93
C HIS A 29 -9.82 7.24 2.64
N PHE A 30 -9.02 8.27 2.38
CA PHE A 30 -7.61 8.15 2.01
C PHE A 30 -6.73 8.59 3.17
N TRP A 31 -5.72 7.78 3.50
CA TRP A 31 -4.68 8.16 4.46
C TRP A 31 -3.40 8.32 3.68
N VAL A 32 -2.88 9.54 3.58
CA VAL A 32 -1.70 9.84 2.77
C VAL A 32 -0.53 10.10 3.70
N LEU A 33 0.46 9.21 3.63
CA LEU A 33 1.66 9.25 4.45
C LEU A 33 2.78 9.90 3.64
N VAL A 34 3.29 11.02 4.13
CA VAL A 34 4.27 11.84 3.40
C VAL A 34 5.35 12.34 4.33
N ARG A 35 6.62 12.12 3.98
CA ARG A 35 7.72 12.77 4.68
C ARG A 35 7.73 14.26 4.34
N LYS A 36 7.75 15.11 5.37
CA LYS A 36 7.75 16.55 5.22
C LYS A 36 9.05 17.01 4.56
N ALA A 37 8.93 17.62 3.39
CA ALA A 37 10.03 18.26 2.67
C ALA A 37 9.51 19.39 1.79
N VAL A 38 10.38 20.33 1.40
CA VAL A 38 10.02 21.51 0.60
C VAL A 38 9.25 21.13 -0.67
N TYR A 39 9.69 20.08 -1.37
CA TYR A 39 9.04 19.60 -2.60
C TYR A 39 7.67 18.93 -2.38
N THR A 40 7.28 18.61 -1.15
CA THR A 40 5.98 17.98 -0.83
C THR A 40 4.90 19.00 -0.40
N GLU A 41 5.28 20.25 -0.12
CA GLU A 41 4.37 21.24 0.47
C GLU A 41 3.16 21.54 -0.42
N MET A 42 3.40 21.72 -1.72
CA MET A 42 2.33 21.96 -2.69
C MET A 42 1.38 20.76 -2.80
N PHE A 43 1.90 19.55 -2.70
CA PHE A 43 1.10 18.33 -2.72
C PHE A 43 0.22 18.23 -1.46
N LEU A 44 0.81 18.43 -0.28
CA LEU A 44 0.11 18.44 1.00
C LEU A 44 -0.99 19.52 1.05
N SER A 45 -0.68 20.75 0.63
CA SER A 45 -1.64 21.86 0.59
C SER A 45 -2.83 21.60 -0.34
N LYS A 46 -2.61 20.88 -1.46
CA LYS A 46 -3.68 20.49 -2.38
C LYS A 46 -4.58 19.43 -1.76
N LEU A 47 -4.00 18.44 -1.10
CA LEU A 47 -4.74 17.31 -0.53
C LEU A 47 -5.47 17.66 0.76
N SER A 48 -4.94 18.55 1.59
CA SER A 48 -5.55 18.94 2.87
C SER A 48 -6.94 19.59 2.72
N LYS A 49 -7.25 20.08 1.53
CA LYS A 49 -8.53 20.71 1.19
C LYS A 49 -9.59 19.70 0.74
N LEU A 50 -9.23 18.43 0.54
CA LEU A 50 -10.14 17.41 0.03
C LEU A 50 -10.84 16.70 1.19
N PRO A 51 -12.18 16.64 1.21
CA PRO A 51 -12.91 15.89 2.23
C PRO A 51 -12.63 14.39 2.08
N GLY A 52 -12.47 13.68 3.19
CA GLY A 52 -12.14 12.25 3.20
C GLY A 52 -10.65 11.95 2.96
N VAL A 53 -9.78 12.97 2.95
CA VAL A 53 -8.33 12.79 2.93
C VAL A 53 -7.74 13.15 4.29
N HIS A 54 -7.04 12.18 4.87
CA HIS A 54 -6.31 12.29 6.13
C HIS A 54 -4.81 12.34 5.80
N LEU A 55 -4.16 13.46 6.14
CA LEU A 55 -2.73 13.62 5.91
C LEU A 55 -1.96 13.28 7.17
N ILE A 56 -0.99 12.38 7.05
CA ILE A 56 -0.07 12.00 8.10
C ILE A 56 1.34 12.35 7.63
N THR A 57 2.02 13.23 8.36
CA THR A 57 3.34 13.72 7.96
C THR A 57 4.40 13.44 9.01
N GLY A 58 5.46 12.71 8.64
CA GLY A 58 6.64 12.51 9.45
C GLY A 58 7.77 13.46 9.05
N LYS A 59 8.66 13.80 9.98
CA LYS A 59 9.81 14.70 9.76
C LYS A 59 11.04 13.95 9.24
N ASN A 60 11.16 12.66 9.54
CA ASN A 60 12.27 11.80 9.15
C ASN A 60 11.77 10.38 8.88
N ASP A 61 12.66 9.50 8.42
CA ASP A 61 12.30 8.16 7.98
C ASP A 61 11.84 7.27 9.16
N ASN A 62 12.44 7.41 10.35
CA ASN A 62 12.02 6.67 11.54
C ASN A 62 10.60 7.05 11.97
N GLU A 63 10.29 8.34 12.00
CA GLU A 63 8.95 8.83 12.32
C GLU A 63 7.94 8.37 11.27
N MET A 64 8.32 8.35 9.99
CA MET A 64 7.46 7.82 8.93
C MET A 64 7.12 6.35 9.14
N ILE A 65 8.07 5.54 9.61
CA ILE A 65 7.85 4.13 9.90
C ILE A 65 6.87 3.98 11.08
N SER A 66 7.10 4.67 12.20
CA SER A 66 6.19 4.61 13.35
C SER A 66 4.77 5.05 13.00
N LEU A 67 4.62 6.11 12.19
CA LEU A 67 3.31 6.56 11.71
C LEU A 67 2.65 5.54 10.78
N TYR A 68 3.45 4.75 10.06
CA TYR A 68 2.97 3.66 9.22
C TYR A 68 2.41 2.51 10.05
N GLU A 69 3.15 2.11 11.10
CA GLU A 69 2.75 1.06 12.03
C GLU A 69 1.45 1.44 12.72
N LEU A 70 1.40 2.64 13.33
CA LEU A 70 0.18 3.15 13.99
C LEU A 70 -1.03 3.15 13.06
N LEU A 71 -0.86 3.52 11.79
CA LEU A 71 -1.95 3.50 10.84
C LEU A 71 -2.51 2.09 10.64
N TYR A 72 -1.63 1.10 10.52
CA TYR A 72 -2.01 -0.31 10.33
C TYR A 72 -2.52 -0.97 11.61
N GLU A 73 -2.11 -0.51 12.78
CA GLU A 73 -2.69 -0.91 14.08
C GLU A 73 -4.11 -0.37 14.24
N ASP A 74 -4.33 0.90 13.93
CA ASP A 74 -5.62 1.57 14.14
C ASP A 74 -6.64 1.29 13.03
N ASN A 75 -6.20 0.78 11.87
CA ASN A 75 -7.05 0.63 10.70
C ASN A 75 -6.88 -0.73 10.01
N LEU A 76 -8.02 -1.36 9.74
CA LEU A 76 -8.10 -2.42 8.74
C LEU A 76 -7.88 -1.83 7.33
N ILE A 77 -6.75 -2.22 6.74
CA ILE A 77 -6.30 -1.81 5.42
C ILE A 77 -6.36 -3.01 4.46
N HIS A 78 -7.37 -3.01 3.60
CA HIS A 78 -7.54 -4.05 2.57
C HIS A 78 -6.66 -3.80 1.34
N LEU A 79 -6.40 -2.53 1.03
CA LEU A 79 -5.69 -2.12 -0.18
C LEU A 79 -4.81 -0.90 0.09
N GLU A 80 -3.63 -0.89 -0.49
CA GLU A 80 -2.65 0.20 -0.38
C GLU A 80 -2.25 0.66 -1.78
N ILE A 81 -2.21 1.97 -2.01
CA ILE A 81 -1.64 2.52 -3.25
C ILE A 81 -0.22 2.96 -2.95
N THR A 82 0.75 2.40 -3.64
CA THR A 82 2.17 2.68 -3.39
C THR A 82 2.99 2.52 -4.66
N LYS A 83 4.24 2.95 -4.64
CA LYS A 83 5.20 2.61 -5.69
C LYS A 83 5.78 1.21 -5.40
N PRO A 84 6.24 0.46 -6.42
CA PRO A 84 6.84 -0.85 -6.23
C PRO A 84 8.28 -0.77 -5.66
N SER A 85 8.47 -0.02 -4.57
CA SER A 85 9.77 0.12 -3.90
C SER A 85 10.03 -1.02 -2.93
N GLU A 86 10.92 -0.82 -1.96
CA GLU A 86 11.18 -1.76 -0.85
C GLU A 86 9.88 -2.30 -0.26
N GLN A 87 8.84 -1.48 -0.12
CA GLN A 87 7.55 -1.88 0.43
C GLN A 87 6.82 -2.99 -0.36
N ALA A 88 7.27 -3.31 -1.57
CA ALA A 88 6.71 -4.39 -2.39
C ALA A 88 6.80 -5.78 -1.73
N PHE A 89 7.72 -6.01 -0.78
CA PHE A 89 7.80 -7.29 -0.06
C PHE A 89 6.53 -7.62 0.74
N LYS A 90 5.72 -6.61 1.09
CA LYS A 90 4.44 -6.81 1.79
C LYS A 90 3.46 -7.68 1.00
N ALA A 91 3.61 -7.76 -0.31
CA ALA A 91 2.82 -8.68 -1.14
C ALA A 91 3.03 -10.16 -0.75
N ILE A 92 4.13 -10.50 -0.08
CA ILE A 92 4.41 -11.86 0.42
C ILE A 92 3.54 -12.15 1.66
N LEU A 93 3.19 -11.14 2.45
CA LEU A 93 2.41 -11.32 3.67
C LEU A 93 0.97 -11.75 3.30
N PRO A 94 0.42 -12.80 3.94
CA PRO A 94 -0.96 -13.18 3.74
C PRO A 94 -1.90 -12.11 4.33
N PRO A 95 -3.15 -12.02 3.85
CA PRO A 95 -4.09 -10.99 4.29
C PRO A 95 -4.55 -11.10 5.75
N SER A 96 -4.16 -12.16 6.46
CA SER A 96 -4.36 -12.31 7.90
C SER A 96 -3.28 -11.63 8.75
N LEU A 97 -2.16 -11.19 8.16
CA LEU A 97 -1.07 -10.50 8.86
C LEU A 97 -1.13 -8.99 8.65
N ILE A 98 -0.56 -8.24 9.60
CA ILE A 98 -0.44 -6.78 9.51
C ILE A 98 0.48 -6.43 8.34
N GLY A 99 0.06 -5.47 7.52
CA GLY A 99 0.76 -5.15 6.28
C GLY A 99 0.41 -6.06 5.10
N GLY A 100 -0.36 -7.14 5.33
CA GLY A 100 -0.90 -8.04 4.30
C GLY A 100 -2.00 -7.42 3.44
N SER A 101 -1.85 -6.17 3.01
CA SER A 101 -2.79 -5.49 2.13
C SER A 101 -2.54 -5.87 0.66
N LEU A 102 -3.57 -5.73 -0.18
CA LEU A 102 -3.39 -5.76 -1.62
C LEU A 102 -2.62 -4.50 -2.06
N LEU A 103 -1.47 -4.68 -2.70
CA LEU A 103 -0.68 -3.55 -3.18
C LEU A 103 -1.11 -3.13 -4.59
N LEU A 104 -1.53 -1.88 -4.72
CA LEU A 104 -1.85 -1.23 -5.99
C LEU A 104 -0.67 -0.35 -6.41
N PHE A 105 0.16 -0.86 -7.31
CA PHE A 105 1.39 -0.19 -7.71
C PHE A 105 1.15 0.93 -8.72
N THR A 106 1.72 2.09 -8.44
CA THR A 106 1.98 3.13 -9.44
C THR A 106 3.11 2.68 -10.38
N SER A 107 3.35 3.44 -11.44
CA SER A 107 4.42 3.09 -12.38
C SER A 107 5.82 3.14 -11.75
N PRO A 108 6.68 2.15 -12.07
CA PRO A 108 8.07 2.15 -11.63
C PRO A 108 8.85 3.29 -12.32
N VAL A 109 9.68 3.98 -11.56
CA VAL A 109 10.51 5.09 -12.02
C VAL A 109 12.00 4.77 -12.04
N GLY A 110 12.42 3.69 -11.37
CA GLY A 110 13.83 3.33 -11.21
C GLY A 110 14.08 1.83 -11.31
N ARG A 111 15.34 1.46 -11.55
CA ARG A 111 15.77 0.06 -11.74
C ARG A 111 15.26 -0.89 -10.65
N GLN A 112 15.45 -0.51 -9.39
CA GLN A 112 15.01 -1.30 -8.24
C GLN A 112 13.50 -1.60 -8.28
N GLU A 113 12.69 -0.64 -8.71
CA GLU A 113 11.24 -0.77 -8.79
C GLU A 113 10.79 -1.74 -9.90
N TYR A 114 11.52 -1.75 -11.02
CA TYR A 114 11.35 -2.78 -12.06
C TYR A 114 11.77 -4.16 -11.56
N GLU A 115 12.89 -4.26 -10.85
CA GLU A 115 13.39 -5.53 -10.30
C GLU A 115 12.42 -6.13 -9.28
N ASN A 116 11.78 -5.29 -8.44
CA ASN A 116 10.74 -5.72 -7.50
C ASN A 116 9.50 -6.28 -8.21
N ILE A 117 9.02 -5.62 -9.27
CA ILE A 117 7.91 -6.13 -10.08
C ILE A 117 8.26 -7.51 -10.67
N GLU A 118 9.45 -7.65 -11.25
CA GLU A 118 9.87 -8.92 -11.84
C GLU A 118 10.03 -10.03 -10.80
N PHE A 119 10.50 -9.70 -9.59
CA PHE A 119 10.51 -10.64 -8.48
C PHE A 119 9.09 -11.12 -8.14
N LEU A 120 8.14 -10.22 -7.94
CA LEU A 120 6.77 -10.58 -7.57
C LEU A 120 6.07 -11.40 -8.66
N LYS A 121 6.34 -11.11 -9.95
CA LYS A 121 5.87 -11.95 -11.07
C LYS A 121 6.42 -13.37 -11.00
N ARG A 122 7.73 -13.53 -10.73
CA ARG A 122 8.36 -14.86 -10.59
C ARG A 122 7.82 -15.65 -9.41
N GLN A 123 7.34 -14.97 -8.36
CA GLN A 123 6.72 -15.58 -7.18
C GLN A 123 5.20 -15.76 -7.32
N ASP A 124 4.63 -15.56 -8.51
CA ASP A 124 3.18 -15.67 -8.76
C ASP A 124 2.31 -14.70 -7.91
N LEU A 125 2.89 -13.58 -7.43
CA LEU A 125 2.22 -12.60 -6.56
C LEU A 125 1.55 -11.44 -7.33
N MET A 126 1.70 -11.39 -8.66
CA MET A 126 1.06 -10.38 -9.53
C MET A 126 0.13 -11.00 -10.58
N LEU A 127 -0.83 -10.22 -11.08
CA LEU A 127 -1.71 -10.63 -12.19
C LEU A 127 -0.89 -11.14 -13.40
N GLY A 128 -1.30 -12.29 -13.95
CA GLY A 128 -0.59 -13.01 -15.02
C GLY A 128 0.13 -14.28 -14.55
N ALA A 129 0.22 -14.47 -13.24
CA ALA A 129 0.66 -15.67 -12.55
C ALA A 129 -0.28 -16.86 -12.69
N LYS A 130 0.24 -18.10 -12.68
CA LYS A 130 -0.53 -19.31 -13.05
C LYS A 130 -1.48 -19.83 -11.96
N LYS A 131 -1.36 -19.42 -10.69
CA LYS A 131 -2.03 -20.16 -9.59
C LYS A 131 -2.44 -19.42 -8.30
N LEU A 132 -2.29 -18.10 -8.15
CA LEU A 132 -2.65 -17.40 -6.91
C LEU A 132 -3.57 -16.20 -7.14
N THR A 133 -4.40 -15.93 -6.13
CA THR A 133 -5.02 -14.62 -5.93
C THR A 133 -3.90 -13.59 -5.83
N PRO A 134 -3.77 -12.65 -6.78
CA PRO A 134 -2.63 -11.74 -6.82
C PRO A 134 -2.61 -10.86 -5.57
N ARG A 135 -1.40 -10.60 -5.07
CA ARG A 135 -1.12 -9.78 -3.88
C ARG A 135 -0.63 -8.38 -4.24
N ALA A 136 -0.28 -8.18 -5.52
CA ALA A 136 -0.05 -6.88 -6.08
C ALA A 136 -0.59 -6.72 -7.51
N ILE A 137 -1.03 -5.51 -7.84
CA ILE A 137 -1.59 -5.15 -9.14
C ILE A 137 -1.01 -3.80 -9.56
N ARG A 138 -0.54 -3.69 -10.80
CA ARG A 138 -0.13 -2.39 -11.35
C ARG A 138 -1.36 -1.61 -11.83
N LEU A 139 -1.49 -0.38 -11.35
CA LEU A 139 -2.52 0.54 -11.80
C LEU A 139 -2.17 1.11 -13.18
N PRO A 140 -3.18 1.43 -14.01
CA PRO A 140 -3.01 2.28 -15.18
C PRO A 140 -2.40 3.64 -14.81
N ASP A 141 -1.62 4.20 -15.74
CA ASP A 141 -0.99 5.52 -15.56
C ASP A 141 -1.99 6.69 -15.69
N ASP A 142 -3.15 6.43 -16.29
CA ASP A 142 -4.24 7.39 -16.34
C ASP A 142 -5.08 7.31 -15.05
N PRO A 143 -5.23 8.42 -14.29
CA PRO A 143 -5.98 8.42 -13.04
C PRO A 143 -7.47 8.06 -13.18
N LYS A 144 -8.10 8.31 -14.33
CA LYS A 144 -9.51 7.92 -14.55
C LYS A 144 -9.61 6.42 -14.74
N LEU A 145 -8.76 5.84 -15.58
CA LEU A 145 -8.69 4.38 -15.79
C LEU A 145 -8.33 3.65 -14.50
N ALA A 146 -7.35 4.15 -13.73
CA ALA A 146 -7.02 3.59 -12.43
C ALA A 146 -8.18 3.68 -11.45
N SER A 147 -8.90 4.81 -11.44
CA SER A 147 -10.11 4.96 -10.62
C SER A 147 -11.22 3.99 -11.04
N ASP A 148 -11.45 3.81 -12.34
CA ASP A 148 -12.44 2.85 -12.85
C ASP A 148 -12.09 1.42 -12.45
N PHE A 149 -10.81 1.07 -12.51
CA PHE A 149 -10.32 -0.22 -12.05
C PHE A 149 -10.55 -0.44 -10.55
N ILE A 150 -10.23 0.54 -9.71
CA ILE A 150 -10.45 0.44 -8.25
C ILE A 150 -11.95 0.34 -7.94
N MET A 151 -12.79 1.14 -8.60
CA MET A 151 -14.24 1.05 -8.45
C MET A 151 -14.77 -0.33 -8.82
N TRP A 152 -14.37 -0.86 -9.98
CA TRP A 152 -14.73 -2.21 -10.41
C TRP A 152 -14.25 -3.27 -9.41
N GLY A 153 -13.03 -3.15 -8.88
CA GLY A 153 -12.48 -4.09 -7.90
C GLY A 153 -13.25 -4.10 -6.57
N VAL A 154 -13.75 -2.94 -6.14
CA VAL A 154 -14.66 -2.82 -4.99
C VAL A 154 -16.02 -3.43 -5.30
N ASP A 155 -16.67 -3.01 -6.38
CA ASP A 155 -18.06 -3.37 -6.68
C ASP A 155 -18.20 -4.85 -7.10
N SER A 156 -17.16 -5.44 -7.68
CA SER A 156 -17.11 -6.89 -7.99
C SER A 156 -16.79 -7.77 -6.78
N GLY A 157 -16.42 -7.18 -5.64
CA GLY A 157 -15.91 -7.91 -4.48
C GLY A 157 -14.54 -8.53 -4.70
N LEU A 158 -13.81 -8.18 -5.76
CA LEU A 158 -12.44 -8.66 -6.02
C LEU A 158 -11.54 -8.39 -4.81
N PHE A 159 -11.56 -7.16 -4.31
CA PHE A 159 -10.71 -6.78 -3.17
C PHE A 159 -11.12 -7.45 -1.88
N LEU A 160 -12.40 -7.77 -1.70
CA LEU A 160 -12.87 -8.55 -0.55
C LEU A 160 -12.33 -9.99 -0.59
N LYS A 161 -12.31 -10.62 -1.77
CA LYS A 161 -11.70 -11.96 -1.96
C LYS A 161 -10.19 -11.97 -1.78
N MET A 162 -9.56 -10.79 -1.80
CA MET A 162 -8.12 -10.60 -1.56
C MET A 162 -7.81 -10.29 -0.09
N SER A 163 -8.83 -10.29 0.76
CA SER A 163 -8.74 -10.09 2.21
C SER A 163 -9.21 -11.34 2.99
N SER A 164 -8.85 -11.43 4.28
CA SER A 164 -9.29 -12.53 5.14
C SER A 164 -10.80 -12.43 5.44
N GLU A 165 -11.54 -13.55 5.40
CA GLU A 165 -12.99 -13.61 5.68
C GLU A 165 -13.34 -13.22 7.14
N LYS A 166 -12.42 -13.45 8.07
CA LYS A 166 -12.48 -12.97 9.46
C LYS A 166 -11.25 -12.11 9.70
N TYR A 167 -11.46 -10.81 9.87
CA TYR A 167 -10.37 -9.86 10.02
C TYR A 167 -10.33 -9.30 11.44
N GLU A 168 -9.51 -9.93 12.26
CA GLU A 168 -8.98 -9.38 13.50
C GLU A 168 -7.51 -9.77 13.54
N PHE A 169 -6.62 -8.79 13.70
CA PHE A 169 -5.22 -9.10 13.94
C PHE A 169 -5.09 -9.73 15.33
N SER A 170 -4.31 -10.80 15.45
CA SER A 170 -3.99 -11.33 16.77
C SER A 170 -3.07 -10.38 17.52
N ASP A 171 -3.13 -10.39 18.86
CA ASP A 171 -2.19 -9.65 19.70
C ASP A 171 -0.72 -9.98 19.38
N GLU A 172 -0.45 -11.20 18.95
CA GLU A 172 0.88 -11.66 18.54
C GLU A 172 1.32 -10.98 17.24
N THR A 173 0.44 -10.92 16.24
CA THR A 173 0.73 -10.21 14.97
C THR A 173 0.95 -8.72 15.21
N ILE A 174 0.13 -8.08 16.06
CA ILE A 174 0.31 -6.66 16.45
C ILE A 174 1.68 -6.43 17.06
N LYS A 175 2.14 -7.33 17.95
CA LYS A 175 3.43 -7.20 18.64
C LYS A 175 4.65 -7.63 17.82
N SER A 176 4.47 -8.24 16.65
CA SER A 176 5.57 -8.76 15.82
C SER A 176 6.53 -7.67 15.33
N GLY A 177 6.00 -6.47 15.04
CA GLY A 177 6.75 -5.39 14.40
C GLY A 177 7.16 -5.70 12.96
N GLU A 178 6.44 -6.58 12.26
CA GLU A 178 6.68 -6.94 10.85
C GLU A 178 6.57 -5.75 9.89
N VAL A 179 5.82 -4.73 10.27
CA VAL A 179 5.68 -3.46 9.54
C VAL A 179 6.70 -2.39 9.94
N GLY A 180 7.57 -2.69 10.91
CA GLY A 180 8.56 -1.78 11.46
C GLY A 180 9.88 -1.73 10.69
N PRO A 181 10.85 -0.94 11.19
CA PRO A 181 12.12 -0.70 10.50
C PRO A 181 12.92 -1.99 10.32
N ASP A 182 12.84 -2.89 11.29
CA ASP A 182 13.52 -4.18 11.30
C ASP A 182 12.62 -5.33 10.81
N GLY A 183 11.40 -5.04 10.33
CA GLY A 183 10.42 -6.06 9.97
C GLY A 183 10.94 -7.04 8.91
N ALA A 184 11.65 -6.52 7.90
CA ALA A 184 12.29 -7.34 6.88
C ALA A 184 13.40 -8.23 7.46
N TYR A 185 14.21 -7.73 8.39
CA TYR A 185 15.26 -8.51 9.04
C TYR A 185 14.67 -9.64 9.90
N LYS A 186 13.68 -9.31 10.73
CA LYS A 186 12.96 -10.29 11.58
C LYS A 186 12.29 -11.38 10.75
N PHE A 187 11.68 -11.01 9.61
CA PHE A 187 11.10 -11.98 8.68
C PHE A 187 12.16 -12.97 8.19
N TRP A 188 13.32 -12.49 7.74
CA TRP A 188 14.38 -13.38 7.25
C TRP A 188 15.00 -14.25 8.35
N GLU A 189 15.11 -13.76 9.58
CA GLU A 189 15.58 -14.56 10.72
C GLU A 189 14.66 -15.78 10.99
N VAL A 190 13.35 -15.60 10.85
CA VAL A 190 12.38 -16.70 11.01
C VAL A 190 12.49 -17.68 9.84
N VAL A 191 12.54 -17.16 8.61
CA VAL A 191 12.70 -18.01 7.41
C VAL A 191 13.98 -18.83 7.49
N GLU A 192 15.13 -18.23 7.83
CA GLU A 192 16.41 -18.95 7.96
C GLU A 192 16.32 -20.11 8.95
N LYS A 193 15.62 -19.91 10.08
CA LYS A 193 15.41 -20.96 11.11
C LYS A 193 14.53 -22.11 10.66
N GLU A 194 13.60 -21.92 9.72
CA GLU A 194 12.79 -23.01 9.18
C GLU A 194 13.56 -23.86 8.16
N PHE A 195 14.64 -23.32 7.58
CA PHE A 195 15.47 -24.00 6.58
C PHE A 195 16.84 -24.46 7.13
N THR A 196 17.06 -24.39 8.45
CA THR A 196 18.23 -24.96 9.16
C THR A 196 17.83 -26.02 10.17
#